data_AF-A0A8C6JER6-F1
#
_entry.id   AF-A0A8C6JER6-F1
#
_cell.length_a   1.000
_cell.length_b   1.000
_cell.length_c   1.000
_cell.angle_alpha   90.00
_cell.angle_beta   90.00
_cell.angle_gamma   90.00
#
_symmetry.space_group_name_H-M   'P 1'
#
loop_
_entity.id
_entity.type
_entity.pdbx_description
1 polymer ?
#
loop_
_entity_poly.entity_id
_entity_poly.type
_entity_poly.pdbx_seq_one_letter_code
_entity_poly.pdbx_strand_id
1 'polypeptide(L)'
;MASRRANTEPLDPVRLNQLLCERVRKELKCQRLHTEYKVNPLQPVHTITRKPMSWHDNIEEPADEEFLNLIHRAALEPTKKYAEPQTESQEIGWNTKPLIPMDRTDCRFYFPRRKTEVTK
;
A
#
# COMPACT_ATOMS: atom_id res chain seq x y z
N MET A 1 34.85 -45.50 -19.59
CA MET A 1 35.53 -44.40 -18.87
C MET A 1 35.28 -44.59 -17.37
N ALA A 2 36.21 -45.21 -16.65
CA ALA A 2 36.06 -45.50 -15.23
C ALA A 2 36.28 -44.22 -14.39
N SER A 3 35.34 -43.88 -13.52
CA SER A 3 35.46 -42.75 -12.60
C SER A 3 36.59 -43.02 -11.60
N ARG A 4 37.62 -42.17 -11.55
CA ARG A 4 38.60 -42.15 -10.47
C ARG A 4 37.88 -41.84 -9.15
N ARG A 5 37.65 -42.85 -8.31
CA ARG A 5 37.35 -42.65 -6.89
C ARG A 5 38.68 -42.29 -6.23
N ALA A 6 38.88 -41.03 -5.89
CA ALA A 6 39.99 -40.63 -5.04
C ALA A 6 39.77 -41.25 -3.66
N ASN A 7 40.75 -42.01 -3.16
CA ASN A 7 40.78 -42.46 -1.78
C ASN A 7 40.72 -41.20 -0.90
N THR A 8 39.54 -40.93 -0.34
CA THR A 8 39.33 -39.76 0.50
C THR A 8 39.72 -40.20 1.90
N GLU A 9 40.88 -39.74 2.38
CA GLU A 9 41.29 -39.90 3.77
C GLU A 9 40.13 -39.50 4.70
N PRO A 10 39.85 -40.25 5.79
CA PRO A 10 38.79 -39.89 6.71
C PRO A 10 39.05 -38.48 7.26
N LEU A 11 38.09 -37.58 7.02
CA LEU A 11 38.22 -36.19 7.40
C LEU A 11 38.29 -36.07 8.93
N ASP A 12 39.30 -35.34 9.42
CA ASP A 12 39.49 -35.10 10.85
C ASP A 12 38.24 -34.42 11.46
N PRO A 13 37.55 -35.06 12.41
CA PRO A 13 36.33 -34.53 13.02
C PRO A 13 36.59 -33.22 13.79
N VAL A 14 37.79 -33.03 14.34
CA VAL A 14 38.15 -31.81 15.06
C VAL A 14 38.18 -30.62 14.11
N ARG A 15 38.81 -30.80 12.95
CA ARG A 15 38.87 -29.78 11.89
C ARG A 15 37.51 -29.44 11.30
N LEU A 16 36.63 -30.43 11.13
CA LEU A 16 35.26 -30.20 10.67
C LEU A 16 34.45 -29.36 11.67
N ASN A 17 34.59 -29.65 12.97
CA ASN A 17 33.95 -28.84 14.02
C ASN A 17 34.45 -27.40 14.05
N GLN A 18 35.75 -27.17 13.82
CA GLN A 18 36.29 -25.82 13.72
C GLN A 18 35.66 -25.03 12.56
N LEU A 19 35.50 -25.65 11.39
CA LEU A 19 34.84 -25.03 10.24
C LEU A 19 33.36 -24.72 10.51
N LEU A 20 32.64 -25.61 11.19
CA LEU A 20 31.25 -25.37 11.59
C LEU A 20 31.14 -24.20 12.56
N CYS A 21 32.00 -24.15 13.59
CA CYS A 21 32.06 -23.04 14.54
C CYS A 21 32.39 -21.70 13.85
N GLU A 22 33.32 -21.70 12.89
CA GLU A 22 33.63 -20.50 12.10
C GLU A 22 32.44 -20.05 11.24
N ARG A 23 31.73 -20.98 10.60
CA ARG A 23 30.55 -20.68 9.80
C ARG A 23 29.47 -20.03 10.66
N VAL A 24 29.12 -20.64 11.80
CA VAL A 24 28.11 -20.11 12.73
C VAL A 24 28.51 -18.71 13.21
N ARG A 25 29.78 -18.48 13.54
CA ARG A 25 30.27 -17.13 13.93
C ARG A 25 30.12 -16.10 12.83
N LYS A 26 30.41 -16.45 11.57
CA LYS A 26 30.28 -15.55 10.42
C LYS A 26 28.81 -15.25 10.10
N GLU A 27 27.95 -16.26 10.19
CA GLU A 27 26.50 -16.12 10.03
C GLU A 27 25.91 -15.18 11.09
N LEU A 28 26.20 -15.43 12.38
CA LEU A 28 25.73 -14.58 13.48
C LEU A 28 26.27 -13.15 13.40
N LYS A 29 27.50 -12.95 12.94
CA LYS A 29 28.08 -11.61 12.74
C LYS A 29 27.36 -10.82 11.63
N CYS A 30 26.91 -11.50 10.58
CA CYS A 30 26.24 -10.88 9.43
C CYS A 30 24.70 -10.87 9.57
N GLN A 31 24.14 -11.57 10.55
CA GLN A 31 22.70 -11.63 10.77
C GLN A 31 22.20 -10.33 11.40
N ARG A 32 21.56 -9.49 10.58
CA ARG A 32 20.89 -8.28 11.06
C ARG A 32 19.46 -8.63 11.43
N LEU A 33 19.21 -8.85 12.73
CA LEU A 33 17.87 -9.07 13.27
C LEU A 33 17.11 -7.74 13.31
N HIS A 34 16.15 -7.58 12.40
CA HIS A 34 15.18 -6.50 12.45
C HIS A 34 14.04 -6.90 13.40
N THR A 35 14.22 -6.63 14.70
CA THR A 35 13.23 -6.91 15.75
C THR A 35 12.08 -5.90 15.73
N GLU A 36 12.37 -4.69 15.29
CA GLU A 36 11.39 -3.64 15.11
C GLU A 36 11.12 -3.50 13.61
N TYR A 37 9.97 -4.00 13.17
CA TYR A 37 9.42 -3.66 11.87
C TYR A 37 8.20 -2.78 12.09
N LYS A 38 8.10 -1.69 11.32
CA LYS A 38 6.90 -0.88 11.23
C LYS A 38 6.42 -0.95 9.81
N VAL A 39 5.13 -1.26 9.65
CA VAL A 39 4.47 -1.15 8.36
C VAL A 39 4.55 0.31 7.92
N ASN A 40 4.94 0.55 6.67
CA ASN A 40 4.96 1.90 6.10
C ASN A 40 3.52 2.46 6.14
N PRO A 41 3.24 3.50 6.94
CA PRO A 41 1.88 4.04 7.08
C PRO A 41 1.37 4.71 5.79
N LEU A 42 2.26 4.98 4.83
CA LEU A 42 1.93 5.59 3.54
C LEU A 42 1.77 4.57 2.40
N GLN A 43 2.08 3.28 2.65
CA GLN A 43 1.85 2.20 1.68
C GLN A 43 0.80 1.24 2.20
N PRO A 44 -0.31 1.02 1.47
CA PRO A 44 -1.34 0.08 1.89
C PRO A 44 -0.79 -1.34 1.86
N VAL A 45 -0.47 -1.89 3.03
CA VAL A 45 -0.29 -3.34 3.19
C VAL A 45 -1.64 -3.97 2.96
N HIS A 46 -1.76 -4.73 1.88
CA HIS A 46 -2.95 -5.50 1.60
C HIS A 46 -2.98 -6.61 2.65
N THR A 47 -3.80 -6.42 3.69
CA THR A 47 -4.06 -7.45 4.69
C THR A 47 -4.54 -8.69 3.94
N ILE A 48 -3.87 -9.82 4.18
CA ILE A 48 -4.31 -11.13 3.67
C ILE A 48 -5.78 -11.27 4.05
N THR A 49 -6.65 -11.34 3.04
CA THR A 49 -8.09 -11.41 3.27
C THR A 49 -8.38 -12.67 4.07
N ARG A 50 -9.06 -12.51 5.21
CA ARG A 50 -9.45 -13.65 6.06
C ARG A 50 -10.39 -14.56 5.27
N LYS A 51 -10.54 -15.79 5.75
CA LYS A 51 -11.45 -16.76 5.12
C LYS A 51 -12.87 -16.17 5.11
N PRO A 52 -13.49 -15.94 3.94
CA PRO A 52 -14.74 -15.17 3.83
C PRO A 52 -15.88 -15.69 4.71
N MET A 53 -15.91 -16.99 4.96
CA MET A 53 -16.98 -17.68 5.69
C MET A 53 -16.67 -17.97 7.17
N SER A 54 -15.56 -17.47 7.72
CA SER A 54 -15.18 -17.75 9.11
C SER A 54 -15.87 -16.77 10.05
N TRP A 55 -16.88 -17.23 10.79
CA TRP A 55 -17.70 -16.38 11.65
C TRP A 55 -16.90 -15.69 12.75
N HIS A 56 -15.94 -16.40 13.35
CA HIS A 56 -15.02 -15.91 14.39
C HIS A 56 -13.97 -14.91 13.86
N ASP A 57 -13.72 -14.90 12.55
CA ASP A 57 -12.81 -13.93 11.91
C ASP A 57 -13.53 -12.63 11.50
N ASN A 58 -14.86 -12.61 11.54
CA ASN A 58 -15.72 -11.47 11.22
C ASN A 58 -16.19 -10.70 12.46
N ILE A 59 -15.61 -10.97 13.63
CA ILE A 59 -15.84 -10.14 14.82
C ILE A 59 -15.22 -8.78 14.52
N GLU A 60 -16.08 -7.81 14.23
CA GLU A 60 -15.71 -6.45 13.87
C GLU A 60 -15.25 -5.74 15.16
N GLU A 61 -13.95 -5.81 15.43
CA GLU A 61 -13.35 -4.98 16.47
C GLU A 61 -13.49 -3.51 16.07
N PRO A 62 -13.82 -2.60 17.01
CA PRO A 62 -13.87 -1.19 16.71
C PRO A 62 -12.50 -0.75 16.19
N ALA A 63 -12.46 -0.27 14.95
CA ALA A 63 -11.22 0.17 14.33
C ALA A 63 -10.61 1.32 15.13
N ASP A 64 -9.28 1.34 15.21
CA ASP A 64 -8.54 2.40 15.88
C ASP A 64 -8.92 3.77 15.31
N GLU A 65 -9.24 4.72 16.18
CA GLU A 65 -9.69 6.07 15.80
C GLU A 65 -8.62 6.79 14.98
N GLU A 66 -7.34 6.58 15.28
CA GLU A 66 -6.24 7.16 14.49
C GLU A 66 -6.24 6.63 13.05
N PHE A 67 -6.50 5.33 12.88
CA PHE A 67 -6.56 4.70 11.58
C PHE A 67 -7.76 5.17 10.76
N LEU A 68 -8.93 5.29 11.39
CA LEU A 68 -10.12 5.86 10.76
C LEU A 68 -9.88 7.30 10.31
N ASN A 69 -9.26 8.12 11.17
CA ASN A 69 -8.90 9.49 10.83
C ASN A 69 -7.92 9.57 9.65
N LEU A 70 -6.98 8.63 9.56
CA LEU A 70 -6.05 8.55 8.43
C LEU A 70 -6.78 8.25 7.12
N ILE A 71 -7.71 7.28 7.12
CA ILE A 71 -8.53 6.95 5.94
C ILE A 71 -9.39 8.15 5.55
N HIS A 72 -10.05 8.79 6.51
CA HIS A 72 -10.87 9.98 6.26
C HIS A 72 -10.01 11.09 5.63
N ARG A 73 -8.82 11.35 6.20
CA ARG A 73 -7.87 12.32 5.63
C ARG A 73 -7.43 11.93 4.22
N ALA A 74 -7.22 10.65 3.92
CA ALA A 74 -6.88 10.18 2.59
C ALA A 74 -8.04 10.32 1.59
N ALA A 75 -9.28 10.25 2.05
CA ALA A 75 -10.48 10.42 1.21
C ALA A 75 -10.89 11.88 0.96
N LEU A 76 -10.32 12.85 1.70
CA LEU A 76 -10.63 14.27 1.49
C LEU A 76 -10.27 14.75 0.07
N GLU A 77 -10.92 15.83 -0.36
CA GLU A 77 -10.58 16.53 -1.60
C GLU A 77 -9.18 17.17 -1.51
N PRO A 78 -8.43 17.29 -2.62
CA PRO A 78 -7.12 17.94 -2.63
C PRO A 78 -7.12 19.36 -2.04
N THR A 79 -8.16 20.14 -2.33
CA THR A 79 -8.35 21.52 -1.85
C THR A 79 -8.54 21.61 -0.33
N LYS A 80 -8.97 20.53 0.33
CA LYS A 80 -9.08 20.44 1.80
C LYS A 80 -7.78 19.94 2.44
N LYS A 81 -6.89 19.32 1.68
CA LYS A 81 -5.61 18.76 2.17
C LYS A 81 -4.44 19.71 2.00
N TYR A 82 -4.40 20.45 0.90
CA TYR A 82 -3.28 21.30 0.53
C TYR A 82 -3.77 22.72 0.29
N ALA A 83 -2.94 23.70 0.62
CA ALA A 83 -3.24 25.11 0.35
C ALA A 83 -3.16 25.44 -1.15
N GLU A 84 -2.29 24.71 -1.87
CA GLU A 84 -1.96 24.95 -3.28
C GLU A 84 -1.96 23.62 -4.05
N PRO A 85 -2.25 23.64 -5.36
CA PRO A 85 -2.22 22.45 -6.20
C PRO A 85 -0.80 21.87 -6.23
N GLN A 86 -0.69 20.56 -6.01
CA GLN A 86 0.61 19.88 -5.97
C GLN A 86 1.03 19.33 -7.34
N THR A 87 0.09 19.24 -8.27
CA THR A 87 0.33 18.73 -9.63
C THR A 87 -0.43 19.56 -10.66
N GLU A 88 0.07 19.60 -11.89
CA GLU A 88 -0.56 20.32 -13.01
C GLU A 88 -2.02 19.87 -13.24
N SER A 89 -2.30 18.57 -13.07
CA SER A 89 -3.68 18.06 -13.19
C SER A 89 -4.61 18.59 -12.10
N GLN A 90 -4.10 18.90 -10.90
CA GLN A 90 -4.90 19.50 -9.83
C GLN A 90 -5.22 20.97 -10.13
N GLU A 91 -4.35 21.70 -10.84
CA GLU A 91 -4.56 23.12 -11.18
C GLU A 91 -5.86 23.33 -11.97
N ILE A 92 -6.15 22.44 -12.93
CA ILE A 92 -7.34 22.51 -13.79
C ILE A 92 -8.63 22.53 -12.95
N GLY A 93 -8.68 21.69 -11.91
CA GLY A 93 -9.84 21.52 -11.05
C GLY A 93 -9.76 22.27 -9.73
N TRP A 94 -8.74 23.11 -9.51
CA TRP A 94 -8.51 23.71 -8.19
C TRP A 94 -9.60 24.71 -7.82
N ASN A 95 -9.99 25.55 -8.78
CA ASN A 95 -11.04 26.55 -8.63
C ASN A 95 -12.30 26.14 -9.41
N THR A 96 -13.13 25.28 -8.81
CA THR A 96 -14.37 24.79 -9.43
C THR A 96 -15.53 25.78 -9.39
N LYS A 97 -15.47 26.78 -8.52
CA LYS A 97 -16.53 27.80 -8.39
C LYS A 97 -16.43 28.77 -9.58
N PRO A 98 -17.44 28.85 -10.45
CA PRO A 98 -17.41 29.79 -11.56
C PRO A 98 -17.47 31.23 -11.04
N LEU A 99 -16.78 32.14 -11.74
CA LEU A 99 -16.78 33.57 -11.41
C LEU A 99 -18.20 34.18 -11.47
N ILE A 100 -19.00 33.70 -12.41
CA ILE A 100 -20.41 34.08 -12.56
C ILE A 100 -21.25 32.87 -12.14
N PRO A 101 -22.06 32.98 -11.08
CA PRO A 101 -22.95 31.89 -10.69
C PRO A 101 -23.98 31.70 -11.81
N MET A 102 -23.98 30.50 -12.41
CA MET A 102 -24.94 30.16 -13.44
C MET A 102 -26.24 29.72 -12.79
N ASP A 103 -27.28 30.55 -12.89
CA ASP A 103 -28.63 30.17 -12.51
C ASP A 103 -29.20 29.19 -13.55
N ARG A 104 -29.39 27.94 -13.14
CA ARG A 104 -29.97 26.89 -13.99
C ARG A 104 -31.50 27.00 -14.11
N THR A 105 -32.13 27.89 -13.36
CA THR A 105 -33.57 28.15 -13.46
C THR A 105 -33.89 29.24 -14.48
N ASP A 106 -32.94 30.15 -14.72
CA ASP A 106 -33.11 31.22 -15.69
C ASP A 106 -33.01 30.70 -17.13
N CYS A 107 -34.16 30.61 -17.79
CA CYS A 107 -34.27 30.18 -19.18
C CYS A 107 -33.64 31.16 -20.18
N ARG A 108 -33.25 32.36 -19.76
CA ARG A 108 -32.53 33.33 -20.60
C ARG A 108 -31.06 32.98 -20.80
N PHE A 109 -30.46 32.24 -19.86
CA PHE A 109 -29.03 31.91 -19.88
C PHE A 109 -28.76 30.41 -19.86
N TYR A 110 -29.73 29.58 -19.47
CA TYR A 110 -29.59 28.14 -19.39
C TYR A 110 -30.41 27.40 -20.47
N PHE A 111 -29.72 26.93 -21.52
CA PHE A 111 -30.32 26.25 -22.67
C PHE A 111 -29.88 24.77 -22.78
N PRO A 112 -30.29 23.88 -21.86
CA PRO A 112 -29.95 22.47 -21.96
C PRO A 112 -30.69 21.84 -23.15
N ARG A 113 -30.04 20.88 -23.82
CA ARG A 113 -30.74 20.05 -24.81
C ARG A 113 -31.80 19.23 -24.09
N ARG A 114 -33.07 19.37 -24.50
CA ARG A 114 -34.19 18.60 -23.98
C ARG A 114 -34.61 17.59 -25.02
N LYS A 115 -34.69 16.32 -24.63
CA LYS A 115 -35.30 15.29 -25.46
C LYS A 115 -36.81 15.40 -25.31
N THR A 116 -37.51 15.56 -26.42
CA THR A 116 -38.97 15.40 -26.50
C THR A 116 -39.32 14.02 -27.04
N GLU A 117 -40.59 13.62 -26.97
CA GLU A 117 -41.07 12.34 -27.49
C GLU A 117 -40.75 12.13 -28.99
N VAL A 118 -40.69 13.23 -29.75
CA VAL A 118 -40.35 13.23 -31.18
C VAL A 118 -38.85 13.04 -31.42
N THR A 119 -37.99 13.54 -30.52
CA THR A 119 -36.53 13.55 -30.66
C THR A 119 -35.81 12.50 -29.80
N LYS A 120 -36.55 11.49 -29.31
CA LYS A 120 -36.07 10.52 -28.30
C LYS A 120 -34.77 9.82 -28.72
#